data_AF-A0A2U3KBB7-F1
#
_entry.id   AF-A0A2U3KBB7-F1
#
_cell.length_a   1.000
_cell.length_b   1.000
_cell.length_c   1.000
_cell.angle_alpha   90.00
_cell.angle_beta   90.00
_cell.angle_gamma   90.00
#
_symmetry.space_group_name_H-M   'P 1'
#
loop_
_entity.id
_entity.type
_entity.pdbx_description
1 polymer ?
#
loop_
_entity_poly.entity_id
_entity_poly.type
_entity_poly.pdbx_seq_one_letter_code
_entity_poly.pdbx_strand_id
1 'polypeptide(L)'
;MAASSTLPQQNIYRKSPVGKTGVLTLTGFGIKVRMQSGHLEIEDGIGLERRKIRLARVGHGLKRLVCIGSDGFVSLAALRWLADQDAAFTMLDRNGKVLAVTGPVRPSDAKLRRAQALAHSSGVALRIARELISQKLTAQELVARRKLLDSTTADSIAQFRVELPTADSITTVRLIESQAARAYWSAWRTLPINFPRKDESRLAAHWRSFGARISPLTGSPRLACNPPNAILNYLYSLAEAEARLAASAMGLDPGLGVLHTDTTARDSLACDLMEPIRAQIDSYLIDWVTHQPLRREWFFEQRDGNCRLMGSFAARLAETAPTWGRAVAPIAEWVARAFWSTIRKPDTPLATRLTQANKREAKGTACPPLSNPPQPQNVCLGCGKAVATASTRCATCAIEVSRKRMLEVAKRGRVASKSAQSRARVAATQHRQQTAQRNWQPSSQPAWLTEEAYAKQIQPLLRNISLSQIASAIGVSILYASDIRRGRRRPHPRHWQALAELVGLPPGGAH
;
A
#
# COMPACT_ATOMS: atom_id res chain seq x y z
N MET A 1 -44.65 -11.72 -33.87
CA MET A 1 -44.11 -13.01 -34.32
C MET A 1 -42.64 -13.07 -33.95
N ALA A 2 -42.32 -13.66 -32.80
CA ALA A 2 -40.95 -13.82 -32.33
C ALA A 2 -40.57 -15.30 -32.53
N ALA A 3 -39.58 -15.55 -33.39
CA ALA A 3 -39.05 -16.90 -33.58
C ALA A 3 -38.27 -17.31 -32.33
N SER A 4 -38.71 -18.41 -31.72
CA SER A 4 -38.03 -19.12 -30.64
C SER A 4 -37.00 -20.09 -31.21
N SER A 5 -35.87 -20.18 -30.49
CA SER A 5 -34.97 -21.33 -30.30
C SER A 5 -34.31 -21.98 -31.52
N THR A 6 -32.98 -21.85 -31.62
CA THR A 6 -32.01 -22.88 -31.21
C THR A 6 -30.62 -22.55 -31.74
N LEU A 7 -29.78 -21.91 -30.92
CA LEU A 7 -28.34 -22.09 -30.98
C LEU A 7 -27.88 -22.32 -29.54
N PRO A 8 -27.14 -23.40 -29.24
CA PRO A 8 -26.55 -23.60 -27.92
C PRO A 8 -25.56 -22.46 -27.68
N GLN A 9 -25.98 -21.44 -26.93
CA GLN A 9 -25.03 -20.50 -26.35
C GLN A 9 -24.22 -21.30 -25.34
N GLN A 10 -23.01 -21.70 -25.75
CA GLN A 10 -22.02 -22.21 -24.82
C GLN A 10 -21.91 -21.19 -23.69
N ASN A 11 -22.30 -21.62 -22.50
CA ASN A 11 -22.13 -20.91 -21.24
C ASN A 11 -20.63 -20.89 -20.92
N ILE A 12 -19.88 -20.11 -21.68
CA ILE A 12 -18.50 -19.78 -21.35
C ILE A 12 -18.61 -18.75 -20.24
N TYR A 13 -18.58 -19.22 -19.00
CA TYR A 13 -18.16 -18.43 -17.84
C TYR A 13 -16.70 -17.98 -18.05
N ARG A 14 -16.45 -17.16 -19.06
CA ARG A 14 -15.19 -16.44 -19.25
C ARG A 14 -15.25 -15.31 -18.24
N LYS A 15 -14.37 -15.36 -17.23
CA LYS A 15 -14.04 -14.18 -16.41
C LYS A 15 -14.00 -12.97 -17.34
N SER A 16 -14.79 -11.93 -17.05
CA SER A 16 -14.81 -10.73 -17.87
C SER A 16 -13.36 -10.29 -18.12
N PRO A 17 -12.98 -10.00 -19.37
CA PRO A 17 -11.63 -9.52 -19.69
C PRO A 17 -11.35 -8.15 -19.07
N VAL A 18 -12.39 -7.46 -18.58
CA VAL A 18 -12.29 -6.24 -17.78
C VAL A 18 -12.23 -6.63 -16.31
N GLY A 19 -11.22 -6.11 -15.60
CA GLY A 19 -11.06 -6.33 -14.16
C GLY A 19 -12.26 -5.81 -13.35
N LYS A 20 -12.37 -6.21 -12.07
CA LYS A 20 -13.46 -5.79 -11.16
C LYS A 20 -13.61 -4.28 -11.03
N THR A 21 -12.52 -3.53 -11.25
CA THR A 21 -12.50 -2.06 -11.20
C THR A 21 -13.18 -1.42 -12.40
N GLY A 22 -13.40 -2.16 -13.49
CA GLY A 22 -13.94 -1.63 -14.75
C GLY A 22 -12.90 -0.85 -15.57
N VAL A 23 -11.61 -0.95 -15.24
CA VAL A 23 -10.53 -0.28 -15.97
C VAL A 23 -9.86 -1.28 -16.91
N LEU A 24 -9.68 -0.87 -18.17
CA LEU A 24 -8.83 -1.56 -19.12
C LEU A 24 -7.74 -0.61 -19.60
N THR A 25 -6.48 -1.02 -19.44
CA THR A 25 -5.32 -0.22 -19.86
C THR A 25 -4.63 -0.87 -21.05
N LEU A 26 -4.32 -0.06 -22.06
CA LEU A 26 -3.62 -0.43 -23.28
C LEU A 26 -2.24 0.22 -23.30
N THR A 27 -1.23 -0.58 -23.63
CA THR A 27 0.16 -0.14 -23.71
C THR A 27 0.85 -0.79 -24.91
N GLY A 28 2.03 -0.29 -25.30
CA GLY A 28 2.81 -0.81 -26.42
C GLY A 28 2.82 0.11 -27.63
N PHE A 29 3.23 -0.41 -28.79
CA PHE A 29 3.23 0.34 -30.06
C PHE A 29 2.16 -0.20 -31.02
N GLY A 30 1.36 0.66 -31.65
CA GLY A 30 0.35 0.22 -32.62
C GLY A 30 -0.91 -0.36 -31.96
N ILE A 31 -1.39 0.30 -30.90
CA ILE A 31 -2.63 -0.05 -30.20
C ILE A 31 -3.82 0.05 -31.19
N LYS A 32 -4.77 -0.87 -31.11
CA LYS A 32 -5.96 -0.84 -31.98
C LYS A 32 -7.24 -0.91 -31.15
N VAL A 33 -8.13 0.05 -31.37
CA VAL A 33 -9.46 0.08 -30.76
C VAL A 33 -10.49 0.33 -31.85
N ARG A 34 -11.28 -0.70 -32.18
CA ARG A 34 -12.20 -0.65 -33.32
C ARG A 34 -13.49 -1.41 -33.07
N MET A 35 -14.52 -1.08 -33.84
CA MET A 35 -15.73 -1.89 -33.89
C MET A 35 -15.57 -3.05 -34.86
N GLN A 36 -15.97 -4.25 -34.44
CA GLN A 36 -16.06 -5.43 -35.29
C GLN A 36 -17.32 -6.23 -34.95
N SER A 37 -18.21 -6.41 -35.94
CA SER A 37 -19.45 -7.18 -35.79
C SER A 37 -20.26 -6.78 -34.53
N GLY A 38 -20.45 -5.47 -34.33
CA GLY A 38 -21.20 -4.91 -33.20
C GLY A 38 -20.50 -4.96 -31.83
N HIS A 39 -19.27 -5.48 -31.76
CA HIS A 39 -18.47 -5.56 -30.54
C HIS A 39 -17.29 -4.58 -30.60
N LEU A 40 -16.85 -4.12 -29.42
CA LEU A 40 -15.61 -3.37 -29.30
C LEU A 40 -14.44 -4.35 -29.29
N GLU A 41 -13.60 -4.31 -30.30
CA GLU A 41 -12.36 -5.07 -30.41
C GLU A 41 -11.18 -4.18 -30.00
N ILE A 42 -10.35 -4.72 -29.12
CA ILE A 42 -9.23 -4.04 -28.50
C ILE A 42 -8.00 -4.94 -28.61
N GLU A 43 -6.93 -4.41 -29.20
CA GLU A 43 -5.63 -5.06 -29.26
C GLU A 43 -4.59 -4.17 -28.56
N ASP A 44 -3.87 -4.75 -27.59
CA ASP A 44 -2.65 -4.12 -27.09
C ASP A 44 -1.63 -3.97 -28.23
N GLY A 45 -0.72 -2.99 -28.09
CA GLY A 45 0.34 -2.80 -29.06
C GLY A 45 1.39 -3.92 -29.03
N ILE A 46 2.42 -3.79 -29.87
CA ILE A 46 3.64 -4.59 -29.81
C ILE A 46 4.30 -4.35 -28.44
N GLY A 47 4.51 -5.43 -27.69
CA GLY A 47 5.02 -5.42 -26.33
C GLY A 47 5.10 -6.85 -25.76
N LEU A 48 5.49 -6.97 -24.48
CA LEU A 48 5.68 -8.26 -23.80
C LEU A 48 4.37 -9.01 -23.54
N GLU A 49 3.27 -8.28 -23.34
CA GLU A 49 1.94 -8.83 -23.10
C GLU A 49 0.98 -8.31 -24.16
N ARG A 50 0.59 -9.18 -25.11
CA ARG A 50 -0.34 -8.83 -26.18
C ARG A 50 -1.67 -9.50 -25.91
N ARG A 51 -2.71 -8.70 -25.65
CA ARG A 51 -4.08 -9.20 -25.51
C ARG A 51 -4.92 -8.73 -26.69
N LYS A 52 -5.78 -9.62 -27.15
CA LYS A 52 -6.89 -9.30 -28.04
C LYS A 52 -8.19 -9.54 -27.27
N ILE A 53 -8.94 -8.47 -27.05
CA ILE A 53 -10.14 -8.45 -26.22
C ILE A 53 -11.33 -8.04 -27.10
N ARG A 54 -12.44 -8.74 -26.93
CA ARG A 54 -13.71 -8.43 -27.59
C ARG A 54 -14.77 -8.22 -26.53
N LEU A 55 -15.36 -7.02 -26.50
CA LEU A 55 -16.39 -6.64 -25.54
C LEU A 55 -17.75 -6.53 -26.23
N ALA A 56 -18.72 -7.28 -25.72
CA ALA A 56 -20.14 -7.07 -26.05
C ALA A 56 -20.66 -5.83 -25.32
N ARG A 57 -21.79 -5.28 -25.77
CA ARG A 57 -22.47 -4.15 -25.10
C ARG A 57 -23.01 -4.49 -23.71
N VAL A 58 -23.28 -5.76 -23.43
CA VAL A 58 -23.84 -6.18 -22.13
C VAL A 58 -22.81 -6.98 -21.36
N GLY A 59 -22.73 -6.75 -20.05
CA GLY A 59 -21.94 -7.56 -19.12
C GLY A 59 -20.42 -7.32 -19.16
N HIS A 60 -19.91 -6.40 -19.99
CA HIS A 60 -18.48 -6.12 -20.08
C HIS A 60 -17.91 -5.37 -18.87
N GLY A 61 -18.70 -4.49 -18.23
CA GLY A 61 -18.30 -3.78 -17.01
C GLY A 61 -17.21 -2.71 -17.18
N LEU A 62 -16.89 -2.32 -18.42
CA LEU A 62 -15.92 -1.27 -18.74
C LEU A 62 -16.45 0.09 -18.31
N LYS A 63 -15.64 0.82 -17.54
CA LYS A 63 -15.88 2.19 -17.09
C LYS A 63 -14.81 3.14 -17.59
N ARG A 64 -13.57 2.65 -17.74
CA ARG A 64 -12.40 3.42 -18.18
C ARG A 64 -11.58 2.62 -19.18
N LEU A 65 -11.30 3.20 -20.33
CA LEU A 65 -10.29 2.74 -21.28
C LEU A 65 -9.10 3.70 -21.23
N VAL A 66 -7.99 3.26 -20.67
CA VAL A 66 -6.77 4.07 -20.54
C VAL A 66 -5.77 3.64 -21.61
N CYS A 67 -5.39 4.53 -22.51
CA CYS A 67 -4.39 4.28 -23.55
C CYS A 67 -3.11 5.03 -23.19
N ILE A 68 -1.99 4.31 -23.04
CA ILE A 68 -0.68 4.90 -22.75
C ILE A 68 0.17 4.86 -24.01
N GLY A 69 0.46 6.05 -24.55
CA GLY A 69 1.17 6.26 -25.81
C GLY A 69 0.26 6.81 -26.90
N SER A 70 0.89 7.25 -27.99
CA SER A 70 0.25 7.86 -29.16
C SER A 70 0.30 6.99 -30.41
N ASP A 71 0.88 5.79 -30.32
CA ASP A 71 1.07 4.89 -31.46
C ASP A 71 -0.12 3.94 -31.60
N GLY A 72 -0.94 4.12 -32.63
CA GLY A 72 -2.09 3.26 -32.88
C GLY A 72 -3.25 3.96 -33.56
N PHE A 73 -4.44 3.37 -33.47
CA PHE A 73 -5.67 4.00 -33.92
C PHE A 73 -6.87 3.64 -33.03
N VAL A 74 -7.77 4.62 -32.90
CA VAL A 74 -9.10 4.44 -32.31
C VAL A 74 -10.11 4.85 -33.38
N SER A 75 -10.98 3.93 -33.81
CA SER A 75 -12.01 4.26 -34.81
C SER A 75 -13.07 5.18 -34.21
N LEU A 76 -13.67 6.06 -35.01
CA LEU A 76 -14.80 6.91 -34.58
C LEU A 76 -15.96 6.08 -34.02
N ALA A 77 -16.24 4.93 -34.64
CA ALA A 77 -17.27 4.00 -34.17
C ALA A 77 -16.97 3.45 -32.77
N ALA A 78 -15.69 3.25 -32.43
CA ALA A 78 -15.29 2.83 -31.09
C ALA A 78 -15.45 3.96 -30.06
N LEU A 79 -15.11 5.20 -30.40
CA LEU A 79 -15.35 6.36 -29.53
C LEU A 79 -16.85 6.55 -29.25
N ARG A 80 -17.69 6.44 -30.29
CA ARG A 80 -19.15 6.44 -30.15
C ARG A 80 -19.62 5.30 -29.25
N TRP A 81 -19.11 4.09 -29.46
CA TRP A 81 -19.47 2.94 -28.62
C TRP A 81 -19.13 3.20 -27.15
N LEU A 82 -17.95 3.75 -26.84
CA LEU A 82 -17.56 4.08 -25.46
C LEU A 82 -18.51 5.11 -24.84
N ALA A 83 -18.87 6.16 -25.59
CA ALA A 83 -19.85 7.15 -25.17
C ALA A 83 -21.23 6.53 -24.91
N ASP A 84 -21.73 5.67 -25.82
CA ASP A 84 -23.01 4.95 -25.66
C ASP A 84 -23.04 4.05 -24.41
N GLN A 85 -21.88 3.62 -23.89
CA GLN A 85 -21.76 2.73 -22.73
C GLN A 85 -21.36 3.50 -21.45
N ASP A 86 -21.39 4.83 -21.47
CA ASP A 86 -20.90 5.71 -20.40
C ASP A 86 -19.46 5.38 -19.93
N ALA A 87 -18.63 4.84 -20.84
CA ALA A 87 -17.23 4.52 -20.59
C ALA A 87 -16.34 5.69 -21.04
N ALA A 88 -15.45 6.13 -20.15
CA ALA A 88 -14.50 7.18 -20.49
C ALA A 88 -13.25 6.62 -21.18
N PHE A 89 -12.74 7.34 -22.16
CA PHE A 89 -11.44 7.13 -22.78
C PHE A 89 -10.45 8.19 -22.28
N THR A 90 -9.30 7.73 -21.80
CA THR A 90 -8.20 8.58 -21.36
C THR A 90 -6.95 8.18 -22.12
N MET A 91 -6.35 9.12 -22.84
CA MET A 91 -5.07 8.95 -23.50
C MET A 91 -3.99 9.70 -22.73
N LEU A 92 -3.01 8.97 -22.26
CA LEU A 92 -1.82 9.50 -21.61
C LEU A 92 -0.64 9.34 -22.56
N ASP A 93 0.20 10.36 -22.64
CA ASP A 93 1.52 10.22 -23.26
C ASP A 93 2.38 9.27 -22.41
N ARG A 94 3.42 8.69 -23.02
CA ARG A 94 4.43 7.87 -22.32
C ARG A 94 5.12 8.64 -21.20
N ASN A 95 5.10 9.98 -21.26
CA ASN A 95 5.63 10.82 -20.19
C ASN A 95 4.66 11.05 -19.01
N GLY A 96 3.44 10.53 -19.08
CA GLY A 96 2.37 10.68 -18.08
C GLY A 96 1.42 11.85 -18.36
N LYS A 97 1.72 12.76 -19.29
CA LYS A 97 0.86 13.90 -19.63
C LYS A 97 -0.49 13.41 -20.16
N VAL A 98 -1.58 13.99 -19.67
CA VAL A 98 -2.91 13.78 -20.23
C VAL A 98 -3.00 14.44 -21.61
N LEU A 99 -3.28 13.66 -22.65
CA LEU A 99 -3.39 14.14 -24.04
C LEU A 99 -4.83 14.33 -24.47
N ALA A 100 -5.68 13.35 -24.16
CA ALA A 100 -7.10 13.41 -24.49
C ALA A 100 -7.91 12.71 -23.41
N VAL A 101 -9.05 13.31 -23.05
CA VAL A 101 -10.04 12.68 -22.18
C VAL A 101 -11.40 12.92 -22.81
N THR A 102 -12.11 11.83 -23.06
CA THR A 102 -13.52 11.87 -23.48
C THR A 102 -14.30 10.91 -22.60
N GLY A 103 -15.54 11.26 -22.30
CA GLY A 103 -16.41 10.48 -21.44
C GLY A 103 -17.82 11.02 -21.49
N PRO A 104 -18.68 10.64 -20.54
CA PRO A 104 -20.03 11.18 -20.47
C PRO A 104 -19.99 12.70 -20.30
N VAL A 105 -20.24 13.43 -21.38
CA VAL A 105 -20.37 14.89 -21.37
C VAL A 105 -21.85 15.24 -21.33
N ARG A 106 -22.24 16.16 -20.47
CA ARG A 106 -23.60 16.72 -20.44
C ARG A 106 -23.63 18.05 -21.19
N PRO A 107 -24.80 18.43 -21.76
CA PRO A 107 -25.01 19.78 -22.24
C PRO A 107 -24.67 20.76 -21.13
N SER A 108 -23.71 21.63 -21.39
CA SER A 108 -23.29 22.63 -20.44
C SER A 108 -24.30 23.76 -20.39
N ASP A 109 -24.88 24.00 -19.21
CA ASP A 109 -25.74 25.14 -18.97
C ASP A 109 -24.91 26.44 -19.12
N ALA A 110 -25.32 27.30 -20.06
CA ALA A 110 -24.63 28.55 -20.32
C ALA A 110 -24.59 29.48 -19.10
N LYS A 111 -25.62 29.46 -18.25
CA LYS A 111 -25.65 30.25 -17.00
C LYS A 111 -24.58 29.76 -16.03
N LEU A 112 -24.38 28.45 -15.91
CA LEU A 112 -23.34 27.86 -15.06
C LEU A 112 -21.92 28.21 -15.57
N ARG A 113 -21.66 28.07 -16.88
CA ARG A 113 -20.35 28.46 -17.44
C ARG A 113 -20.07 29.96 -17.31
N ARG A 114 -21.09 30.81 -17.47
CA ARG A 114 -20.94 32.26 -17.22
C ARG A 114 -20.65 32.55 -15.76
N ALA A 115 -21.31 31.87 -14.82
CA ALA A 115 -21.03 32.00 -13.39
C ALA A 115 -19.60 31.58 -13.05
N GLN A 116 -19.10 30.49 -13.66
CA GLN A 116 -17.72 30.06 -13.55
C GLN A 116 -16.73 31.09 -14.11
N ALA A 117 -16.98 31.62 -15.32
CA ALA A 117 -16.13 32.64 -15.92
C ALA A 117 -16.08 33.94 -15.10
N LEU A 118 -17.17 34.30 -14.44
CA LEU A 118 -17.29 35.48 -13.56
C LEU A 118 -16.92 35.18 -12.09
N ALA A 119 -16.30 34.04 -11.80
CA ALA A 119 -16.06 33.59 -10.44
C ALA A 119 -15.13 34.52 -9.66
N HIS A 120 -14.14 35.11 -10.33
CA HIS A 120 -13.22 36.07 -9.71
C HIS A 120 -13.93 37.38 -9.34
N SER A 121 -14.73 37.94 -10.26
CA SER A 121 -15.49 39.17 -10.02
C SER A 121 -16.60 39.03 -8.98
N SER A 122 -17.17 37.83 -8.83
CA SER A 122 -18.25 37.57 -7.86
C SER A 122 -17.74 37.22 -6.45
N GLY A 123 -16.42 37.09 -6.26
CA GLY A 123 -15.81 36.65 -5.00
C GLY A 123 -15.95 35.16 -4.70
N VAL A 124 -16.72 34.41 -5.50
CA VAL A 124 -16.93 32.96 -5.29
C VAL A 124 -15.65 32.16 -5.54
N ALA A 125 -14.76 32.62 -6.43
CA ALA A 125 -13.46 31.99 -6.67
C ALA A 125 -12.62 31.92 -5.39
N LEU A 126 -12.55 33.01 -4.63
CA LEU A 126 -11.79 33.07 -3.37
C LEU A 126 -12.38 32.12 -2.33
N ARG A 127 -13.71 32.09 -2.20
CA ARG A 127 -14.41 31.15 -1.30
C ARG A 127 -14.09 29.69 -1.66
N ILE A 128 -14.16 29.35 -2.94
CA ILE A 128 -13.84 27.99 -3.41
C ILE A 128 -12.36 27.67 -3.17
N ALA A 129 -11.44 28.57 -3.53
CA ALA A 129 -10.01 28.36 -3.35
C ALA A 129 -9.62 28.11 -1.88
N ARG A 130 -10.16 28.91 -0.95
CA ARG A 130 -9.95 28.70 0.49
C ARG A 130 -10.46 27.34 0.95
N GLU A 131 -11.64 26.92 0.51
CA GLU A 131 -12.20 25.63 0.91
C GLU A 131 -11.37 24.45 0.36
N LEU A 132 -11.01 24.48 -0.93
CA LEU A 132 -10.21 23.43 -1.54
C LEU A 132 -8.84 23.28 -0.85
N ILE A 133 -8.17 24.40 -0.56
CA ILE A 133 -6.89 24.38 0.15
C ILE A 133 -7.07 23.99 1.62
N SER A 134 -8.15 24.40 2.29
CA SER A 134 -8.44 23.97 3.66
C SER A 134 -8.54 22.44 3.76
N GLN A 135 -9.26 21.82 2.82
CA GLN A 135 -9.38 20.36 2.77
C GLN A 135 -8.04 19.69 2.45
N LYS A 136 -7.26 20.23 1.50
CA LYS A 136 -5.89 19.76 1.20
C LYS A 136 -4.99 19.79 2.43
N LEU A 137 -4.93 20.92 3.13
CA LEU A 137 -4.08 21.09 4.32
C LEU A 137 -4.53 20.16 5.45
N THR A 138 -5.83 20.01 5.66
CA THR A 138 -6.38 19.07 6.65
C THR A 138 -5.96 17.63 6.37
N ALA A 139 -6.02 17.21 5.10
CA ALA A 139 -5.61 15.87 4.72
C ALA A 139 -4.08 15.68 4.78
N GLN A 140 -3.29 16.69 4.41
CA GLN A 140 -1.82 16.67 4.51
C GLN A 140 -1.34 16.66 5.97
N GLU A 141 -1.96 17.44 6.86
CA GLU A 141 -1.72 17.38 8.30
C GLU A 141 -1.93 15.95 8.82
N LEU A 142 -3.06 15.33 8.45
CA LEU A 142 -3.39 13.98 8.89
C LEU A 142 -2.34 12.95 8.44
N VAL A 143 -1.88 13.07 7.19
CA VAL A 143 -0.82 12.21 6.65
C VAL A 143 0.50 12.44 7.37
N ALA A 144 0.91 13.69 7.59
CA ALA A 144 2.12 14.01 8.33
C ALA A 144 2.08 13.42 9.75
N ARG A 145 0.97 13.61 10.47
CA ARG A 145 0.80 13.15 11.85
C ARG A 145 0.72 11.63 11.96
N ARG A 146 -0.08 10.96 11.11
CA ARG A 146 -0.41 9.54 11.29
C ARG A 146 0.43 8.58 10.45
N LYS A 147 0.93 9.02 9.30
CA LYS A 147 1.67 8.16 8.35
C LYS A 147 3.17 8.41 8.39
N LEU A 148 3.56 9.68 8.43
CA LEU A 148 4.98 10.07 8.53
C LEU A 148 5.47 10.14 9.99
N LEU A 149 4.55 10.17 10.95
CA LEU A 149 4.83 10.32 12.39
C LEU A 149 5.62 11.59 12.71
N ASP A 150 5.37 12.65 11.95
CA ASP A 150 6.02 13.96 12.09
C ASP A 150 5.00 14.99 12.62
N SER A 151 4.89 15.06 13.94
CA SER A 151 3.99 16.00 14.61
C SER A 151 4.40 17.46 14.37
N THR A 152 5.69 17.76 14.27
CA THR A 152 6.18 19.13 14.05
C THR A 152 5.70 19.66 12.70
N THR A 153 5.89 18.89 11.63
CA THR A 153 5.37 19.28 10.31
C THR A 153 3.84 19.35 10.30
N ALA A 154 3.15 18.43 10.99
CA ALA A 154 1.69 18.48 11.09
C ALA A 154 1.21 19.77 11.79
N ASP A 155 1.83 20.15 12.90
CA ASP A 155 1.47 21.36 13.64
C ASP A 155 1.77 22.63 12.82
N SER A 156 2.87 22.67 12.05
CA SER A 156 3.13 23.76 11.10
C SER A 156 2.07 23.86 10.00
N ILE A 157 1.62 22.74 9.44
CA ILE A 157 0.52 22.72 8.45
C ILE A 157 -0.80 23.20 9.09
N ALA A 158 -1.04 22.83 10.35
CA ALA A 158 -2.23 23.26 11.08
C ALA A 158 -2.24 24.79 11.29
N GLN A 159 -1.08 25.42 11.53
CA GLN A 159 -0.95 26.88 11.62
C GLN A 159 -1.34 27.55 10.31
N PHE A 160 -0.81 27.10 9.16
CA PHE A 160 -1.20 27.61 7.85
C PHE A 160 -2.70 27.46 7.56
N ARG A 161 -3.34 26.37 8.04
CA ARG A 161 -4.79 26.21 7.92
C ARG A 161 -5.56 27.24 8.75
N VAL A 162 -5.07 27.62 9.93
CA VAL A 162 -5.69 28.66 10.78
C VAL A 162 -5.57 30.05 10.15
N GLU A 163 -4.50 30.31 9.40
CA GLU A 163 -4.30 31.57 8.66
C GLU A 163 -5.17 31.66 7.40
N LEU A 164 -5.48 30.52 6.75
CA LEU A 164 -6.18 30.49 5.47
C LEU A 164 -7.52 31.28 5.39
N PRO A 165 -8.38 31.31 6.42
CA PRO A 165 -9.61 32.11 6.40
C PRO A 165 -9.38 33.62 6.28
N THR A 166 -8.23 34.14 6.74
CA THR A 166 -7.90 35.58 6.68
C THR A 166 -7.30 35.99 5.33
N ALA A 167 -6.95 35.04 4.47
CA ALA A 167 -6.33 35.29 3.16
C ALA A 167 -7.29 35.98 2.18
N ASP A 168 -7.18 37.30 2.02
CA ASP A 168 -8.04 38.18 1.23
C ASP A 168 -7.96 38.05 -0.30
N SER A 169 -6.97 37.32 -0.81
CA SER A 169 -6.74 37.16 -2.25
C SER A 169 -6.31 35.74 -2.62
N ILE A 170 -6.51 35.37 -3.90
CA ILE A 170 -6.02 34.09 -4.45
C ILE A 170 -4.49 33.98 -4.32
N THR A 171 -3.78 35.10 -4.45
CA THR A 171 -2.32 35.15 -4.28
C THR A 171 -1.91 34.76 -2.87
N THR A 172 -2.59 35.29 -1.84
CA THR A 172 -2.36 34.93 -0.44
C THR A 172 -2.66 33.46 -0.18
N VAL A 173 -3.77 32.93 -0.74
CA VAL A 173 -4.10 31.49 -0.65
C VAL A 173 -3.00 30.61 -1.25
N ARG A 174 -2.46 30.97 -2.42
CA ARG A 174 -1.34 30.25 -3.06
C ARG A 174 -0.05 30.32 -2.25
N LEU A 175 0.22 31.46 -1.60
CA LEU A 175 1.41 31.60 -0.76
C LEU A 175 1.35 30.63 0.44
N ILE A 176 0.21 30.60 1.14
CA ILE A 176 -0.04 29.69 2.26
C ILE A 176 0.08 28.23 1.80
N GLU A 177 -0.55 27.89 0.67
CA GLU A 177 -0.45 26.54 0.07
C GLU A 177 1.00 26.14 -0.22
N SER A 178 1.79 27.04 -0.83
CA SER A 178 3.18 26.77 -1.20
C SER A 178 4.07 26.54 0.02
N GLN A 179 3.90 27.35 1.08
CA GLN A 179 4.63 27.20 2.33
C GLN A 179 4.29 25.88 3.03
N ALA A 180 3.00 25.54 3.12
CA ALA A 180 2.55 24.28 3.68
C ALA A 180 3.03 23.07 2.86
N ALA A 181 2.99 23.15 1.52
CA ALA A 181 3.48 22.11 0.63
C ALA A 181 4.99 21.88 0.81
N ARG A 182 5.79 22.93 0.99
CA ARG A 182 7.22 22.81 1.28
C ARG A 182 7.48 22.06 2.58
N ALA A 183 6.77 22.41 3.66
CA ALA A 183 6.86 21.70 4.94
C ALA A 183 6.46 20.22 4.77
N TYR A 184 5.31 19.98 4.14
CA TYR A 184 4.79 18.64 3.87
C TYR A 184 5.81 17.77 3.11
N TRP A 185 6.33 18.22 1.96
CA TRP A 185 7.27 17.42 1.17
C TRP A 185 8.65 17.29 1.82
N SER A 186 9.02 18.19 2.74
CA SER A 186 10.24 18.04 3.53
C SER A 186 10.17 16.83 4.46
N ALA A 187 9.01 16.55 5.06
CA ALA A 187 8.81 15.39 5.93
C ALA A 187 8.96 14.03 5.21
N TRP A 188 8.85 14.02 3.87
CA TRP A 188 9.07 12.80 3.08
C TRP A 188 10.54 12.48 2.85
N ARG A 189 11.45 13.43 3.07
CA ARG A 189 12.80 13.37 2.49
C ARG A 189 13.60 12.13 2.85
N THR A 190 13.45 11.68 4.09
CA THR A 190 14.16 10.53 4.66
C THR A 190 13.39 9.23 4.54
N LEU A 191 12.21 9.23 3.92
CA LEU A 191 11.36 8.04 3.78
C LEU A 191 12.13 6.96 3.00
N PRO A 192 12.40 5.79 3.61
CA PRO A 192 13.16 4.73 2.97
C PRO A 192 12.32 4.03 1.91
N ILE A 193 12.92 3.76 0.75
CA ILE A 193 12.27 3.04 -0.35
C ILE A 193 12.93 1.67 -0.47
N ASN A 194 12.15 0.65 -0.15
CA ASN A 194 12.65 -0.72 -0.10
C ASN A 194 12.55 -1.39 -1.48
N PHE A 195 13.55 -2.22 -1.78
CA PHE A 195 13.58 -3.09 -2.95
C PHE A 195 14.01 -4.50 -2.52
N PRO A 196 13.71 -5.56 -3.31
CA PRO A 196 14.24 -6.88 -3.04
C PRO A 196 15.77 -6.91 -3.01
N ARG A 197 16.35 -7.67 -2.08
CA ARG A 197 17.82 -7.81 -1.94
C ARG A 197 18.51 -8.22 -3.24
N LYS A 198 17.88 -9.07 -4.05
CA LYS A 198 18.42 -9.50 -5.35
C LYS A 198 18.66 -8.34 -6.33
N ASP A 199 17.96 -7.23 -6.15
CA ASP A 199 18.01 -6.08 -7.06
C ASP A 199 18.99 -5.01 -6.55
N GLU A 200 19.51 -5.10 -5.32
CA GLU A 200 20.28 -4.05 -4.64
C GLU A 200 21.50 -3.54 -5.44
N SER A 201 22.20 -4.43 -6.15
CA SER A 201 23.36 -4.08 -6.97
C SER A 201 23.03 -3.30 -8.24
N ARG A 202 21.76 -3.32 -8.67
CA ARG A 202 21.26 -2.67 -9.89
C ARG A 202 20.49 -1.38 -9.61
N LEU A 203 20.43 -0.96 -8.34
CA LEU A 203 19.72 0.23 -7.92
C LEU A 203 20.65 1.43 -7.88
N ALA A 204 20.22 2.53 -8.48
CA ALA A 204 20.84 3.82 -8.26
C ALA A 204 20.72 4.20 -6.77
N ALA A 205 21.79 4.76 -6.18
CA ALA A 205 21.83 5.08 -4.76
C ALA A 205 20.68 6.03 -4.34
N HIS A 206 20.35 6.99 -5.20
CA HIS A 206 19.30 7.98 -4.95
C HIS A 206 17.86 7.42 -5.05
N TRP A 207 17.67 6.15 -5.42
CA TRP A 207 16.35 5.48 -5.40
C TRP A 207 16.00 4.89 -4.03
N ARG A 208 16.96 4.83 -3.09
CA ARG A 208 16.78 4.19 -1.77
C ARG A 208 16.04 5.05 -0.75
N SER A 209 15.81 6.32 -1.07
CA SER A 209 14.98 7.23 -0.30
C SER A 209 14.10 8.05 -1.23
N PHE A 210 13.05 8.67 -0.69
CA PHE A 210 12.17 9.54 -1.47
C PHE A 210 12.90 10.79 -1.97
N GLY A 211 13.72 11.44 -1.13
CA GLY A 211 14.42 12.67 -1.50
C GLY A 211 13.49 13.88 -1.54
N ALA A 212 13.35 14.56 -2.68
CA ALA A 212 12.49 15.72 -2.80
C ALA A 212 11.37 15.47 -3.81
N ARG A 213 10.24 16.19 -3.65
CA ARG A 213 9.19 16.31 -4.69
C ARG A 213 9.61 17.29 -5.81
N ILE A 214 10.89 17.35 -6.10
CA ILE A 214 11.50 18.23 -7.10
C ILE A 214 12.52 17.42 -7.88
N SER A 215 12.44 17.50 -9.20
CA SER A 215 13.40 16.89 -10.11
C SER A 215 14.63 17.78 -10.27
N PRO A 216 15.85 17.23 -10.07
CA PRO A 216 17.08 17.91 -10.43
C PRO A 216 17.17 18.33 -11.90
N LEU A 217 16.43 17.67 -12.80
CA LEU A 217 16.45 17.97 -14.24
C LEU A 217 15.69 19.24 -14.61
N THR A 218 14.67 19.63 -13.81
CA THR A 218 13.78 20.74 -14.18
C THR A 218 13.58 21.77 -13.07
N GLY A 219 14.01 21.50 -11.84
CA GLY A 219 13.64 22.31 -10.68
C GLY A 219 12.15 22.22 -10.32
N SER A 220 11.40 21.28 -10.92
CA SER A 220 9.96 21.11 -10.72
C SER A 220 9.60 19.63 -10.45
N PRO A 221 8.37 19.30 -10.02
CA PRO A 221 7.94 17.91 -9.88
C PRO A 221 7.88 17.11 -11.20
N ARG A 222 8.09 17.75 -12.36
CA ARG A 222 8.12 17.12 -13.69
C ARG A 222 9.42 16.35 -13.91
N LEU A 223 9.40 15.35 -14.79
CA LEU A 223 10.54 14.44 -15.08
C LEU A 223 11.10 13.79 -13.81
N ALA A 224 10.37 12.82 -13.27
CA ALA A 224 10.74 12.14 -12.04
C ALA A 224 12.11 11.49 -12.16
N CYS A 225 13.00 11.68 -11.19
CA CYS A 225 14.31 11.01 -11.18
C CYS A 225 14.33 9.77 -10.29
N ASN A 226 13.22 9.47 -9.59
CA ASN A 226 13.14 8.30 -8.73
C ASN A 226 11.75 7.62 -8.81
N PRO A 227 11.66 6.35 -8.38
CA PRO A 227 10.44 5.55 -8.49
C PRO A 227 9.21 6.13 -7.78
N PRO A 228 9.29 6.62 -6.53
CA PRO A 228 8.14 7.24 -5.86
C PRO A 228 7.59 8.46 -6.63
N ASN A 229 8.47 9.33 -7.11
CA ASN A 229 8.04 10.50 -7.89
C ASN A 229 7.40 10.10 -9.23
N ALA A 230 7.88 9.03 -9.87
CA ALA A 230 7.30 8.51 -11.10
C ALA A 230 5.88 7.95 -10.85
N ILE A 231 5.68 7.25 -9.73
CA ILE A 231 4.36 6.77 -9.30
C ILE A 231 3.42 7.94 -9.02
N LEU A 232 3.84 8.92 -8.21
CA LEU A 232 3.02 10.09 -7.87
C LEU A 232 2.63 10.88 -9.12
N ASN A 233 3.57 11.12 -10.04
CA ASN A 233 3.27 11.83 -11.29
C ASN A 233 2.17 11.11 -12.07
N TYR A 234 2.28 9.79 -12.22
CA TYR A 234 1.28 9.01 -12.93
C TYR A 234 -0.08 8.97 -12.21
N LEU A 235 -0.09 8.76 -10.89
CA LEU A 235 -1.34 8.76 -10.11
C LEU A 235 -2.02 10.13 -10.12
N TYR A 236 -1.25 11.22 -10.08
CA TYR A 236 -1.79 12.57 -10.22
C TYR A 236 -2.35 12.82 -11.62
N SER A 237 -1.73 12.30 -12.69
CA SER A 237 -2.30 12.39 -14.04
C SER A 237 -3.60 11.59 -14.19
N LEU A 238 -3.73 10.44 -13.51
CA LEU A 238 -5.02 9.74 -13.42
C LEU A 238 -6.06 10.55 -12.66
N ALA A 239 -5.67 11.17 -11.55
CA ALA A 239 -6.56 12.02 -10.75
C ALA A 239 -7.01 13.27 -11.53
N GLU A 240 -6.12 13.89 -12.28
CA GLU A 240 -6.40 15.01 -13.19
C GLU A 240 -7.42 14.59 -14.26
N ALA A 241 -7.25 13.42 -14.88
CA ALA A 241 -8.20 12.90 -15.85
C ALA A 241 -9.59 12.65 -15.23
N GLU A 242 -9.65 12.09 -14.02
CA GLU A 242 -10.91 11.89 -13.31
C GLU A 242 -11.55 13.21 -12.86
N ALA A 243 -10.76 14.21 -12.48
CA ALA A 243 -11.24 15.54 -12.14
C ALA A 243 -11.81 16.28 -13.37
N ARG A 244 -11.16 16.14 -14.52
CA ARG A 244 -11.67 16.64 -15.80
C ARG A 244 -13.01 15.98 -16.17
N LEU A 245 -13.13 14.66 -16.01
CA LEU A 245 -14.39 13.93 -16.21
C LEU A 245 -15.48 14.43 -15.26
N ALA A 246 -15.15 14.63 -13.98
CA ALA A 246 -16.09 15.12 -12.97
C ALA A 246 -16.58 16.55 -13.28
N ALA A 247 -15.68 17.46 -13.66
CA ALA A 247 -16.03 18.81 -14.11
C ALA A 247 -16.98 18.77 -15.32
N SER A 248 -16.62 17.99 -16.34
CA SER A 248 -17.40 17.86 -17.58
C SER A 248 -18.79 17.27 -17.33
N ALA A 249 -18.90 16.28 -16.45
CA ALA A 249 -20.17 15.67 -16.06
C ALA A 249 -21.10 16.63 -15.29
N MET A 250 -20.52 17.62 -14.59
CA MET A 250 -21.25 18.70 -13.94
C MET A 250 -21.55 19.88 -14.89
N GLY A 251 -21.09 19.83 -16.14
CA GLY A 251 -21.27 20.90 -17.12
C GLY A 251 -20.35 22.11 -16.91
N LEU A 252 -19.32 21.97 -16.08
CA LEU A 252 -18.26 22.97 -15.87
C LEU A 252 -17.22 22.89 -17.01
N ASP A 253 -16.52 24.01 -17.24
CA ASP A 253 -15.36 24.03 -18.11
C ASP A 253 -14.11 23.59 -17.32
N PRO A 254 -13.42 22.49 -17.70
CA PRO A 254 -12.23 22.02 -16.99
C PRO A 254 -11.04 23.00 -17.05
N GLY A 255 -11.01 23.90 -18.04
CA GLY A 255 -9.93 24.87 -18.24
C GLY A 255 -10.02 26.10 -17.34
N LEU A 256 -11.24 26.48 -16.91
CA LEU A 256 -11.47 27.71 -16.13
C LEU A 256 -11.29 27.49 -14.63
N GLY A 257 -10.05 27.65 -14.16
CA GLY A 257 -9.68 27.52 -12.76
C GLY A 257 -10.12 28.69 -11.88
N VAL A 258 -10.14 28.47 -10.57
CA VAL A 258 -10.36 29.49 -9.54
C VAL A 258 -9.14 29.70 -8.65
N LEU A 259 -8.34 28.65 -8.44
CA LEU A 259 -7.08 28.73 -7.71
C LEU A 259 -5.91 28.71 -8.67
N HIS A 260 -5.85 27.81 -9.64
CA HIS A 260 -4.76 27.78 -10.63
C HIS A 260 -5.00 28.82 -11.74
N THR A 261 -3.92 29.50 -12.18
CA THR A 261 -4.00 30.49 -13.27
C THR A 261 -4.50 29.88 -14.58
N ASP A 262 -5.16 30.64 -15.42
CA ASP A 262 -5.44 30.16 -16.76
C ASP A 262 -4.13 30.10 -17.54
N THR A 263 -3.85 28.94 -18.12
CA THR A 263 -2.68 28.71 -18.98
C THR A 263 -3.12 27.94 -20.20
N THR A 264 -2.46 28.16 -21.33
CA THR A 264 -2.82 27.53 -22.60
C THR A 264 -2.87 26.00 -22.47
N ALA A 265 -4.03 25.43 -22.81
CA ALA A 265 -4.27 23.98 -22.83
C ALA A 265 -4.07 23.24 -21.49
N ARG A 266 -4.15 23.92 -20.34
CA ARG A 266 -4.23 23.26 -19.02
C ARG A 266 -5.67 23.19 -18.54
N ASP A 267 -6.05 22.03 -18.01
CA ASP A 267 -7.31 21.88 -17.28
C ASP A 267 -7.18 22.46 -15.86
N SER A 268 -7.09 23.79 -15.72
CA SER A 268 -6.82 24.44 -14.43
C SER A 268 -7.87 24.15 -13.36
N LEU A 269 -9.15 24.03 -13.73
CA LEU A 269 -10.18 23.59 -12.78
C LEU A 269 -9.97 22.12 -12.38
N ALA A 270 -9.54 21.26 -13.29
CA ALA A 270 -9.25 19.87 -12.94
C ALA A 270 -8.09 19.79 -11.92
N CYS A 271 -7.06 20.63 -12.07
CA CYS A 271 -6.01 20.79 -11.05
C CYS A 271 -6.58 21.26 -9.71
N ASP A 272 -7.47 22.26 -9.70
CA ASP A 272 -8.13 22.73 -8.48
C ASP A 272 -8.92 21.62 -7.79
N LEU A 273 -9.73 20.88 -8.54
CA LEU A 273 -10.61 19.83 -8.03
C LEU A 273 -9.85 18.63 -7.45
N MET A 274 -8.65 18.35 -7.93
CA MET A 274 -7.83 17.27 -7.39
C MET A 274 -7.04 17.66 -6.13
N GLU A 275 -6.90 18.95 -5.80
CA GLU A 275 -6.12 19.40 -4.63
C GLU A 275 -6.55 18.72 -3.32
N PRO A 276 -7.84 18.61 -2.97
CA PRO A 276 -8.24 17.97 -1.71
C PRO A 276 -7.93 16.46 -1.64
N ILE A 277 -7.81 15.78 -2.78
CA ILE A 277 -7.60 14.33 -2.82
C ILE A 277 -6.12 13.93 -2.97
N ARG A 278 -5.22 14.87 -3.23
CA ARG A 278 -3.78 14.58 -3.40
C ARG A 278 -3.21 13.83 -2.19
N ALA A 279 -3.53 14.28 -0.98
CA ALA A 279 -3.06 13.63 0.24
C ALA A 279 -3.56 12.18 0.39
N GLN A 280 -4.70 11.83 -0.21
CA GLN A 280 -5.20 10.44 -0.22
C GLN A 280 -4.38 9.55 -1.15
N ILE A 281 -3.96 10.08 -2.31
CA ILE A 281 -3.02 9.44 -3.23
C ILE A 281 -1.64 9.29 -2.57
N ASP A 282 -1.21 10.32 -1.86
CA ASP A 282 0.04 10.35 -1.13
C ASP A 282 0.05 9.29 -0.03
N SER A 283 -1.02 9.21 0.77
CA SER A 283 -1.20 8.15 1.77
C SER A 283 -1.18 6.76 1.14
N TYR A 284 -1.81 6.58 -0.02
CA TYR A 284 -1.78 5.30 -0.73
C TYR A 284 -0.35 4.88 -1.07
N LEU A 285 0.48 5.81 -1.55
CA LEU A 285 1.88 5.53 -1.83
C LEU A 285 2.67 5.25 -0.55
N ILE A 286 2.51 6.06 0.51
CA ILE A 286 3.22 5.86 1.79
C ILE A 286 2.90 4.48 2.33
N ASP A 287 1.61 4.14 2.45
CA ASP A 287 1.16 2.85 2.98
C ASP A 287 1.78 1.70 2.18
N TRP A 288 1.95 1.90 0.88
CA TRP A 288 2.60 0.90 0.07
C TRP A 288 4.11 0.80 0.30
N VAL A 289 4.88 1.88 0.10
CA VAL A 289 6.36 1.84 0.11
C VAL A 289 6.94 1.54 1.50
N THR A 290 6.18 1.83 2.56
CA THR A 290 6.56 1.53 3.94
C THR A 290 6.36 0.05 4.29
N HIS A 291 5.38 -0.62 3.68
CA HIS A 291 5.04 -2.01 4.01
C HIS A 291 5.57 -3.03 3.00
N GLN A 292 5.82 -2.62 1.76
CA GLN A 292 6.20 -3.54 0.69
C GLN A 292 7.33 -2.98 -0.17
N PRO A 293 8.26 -3.84 -0.63
CA PRO A 293 9.31 -3.41 -1.52
C PRO A 293 8.79 -3.18 -2.94
N LEU A 294 9.29 -2.13 -3.58
CA LEU A 294 9.10 -1.88 -5.01
C LEU A 294 9.98 -2.85 -5.83
N ARG A 295 9.53 -3.23 -7.03
CA ARG A 295 10.36 -4.04 -7.93
C ARG A 295 11.14 -3.16 -8.90
N ARG A 296 12.41 -3.47 -9.12
CA ARG A 296 13.24 -2.75 -10.09
C ARG A 296 12.69 -2.84 -11.53
N GLU A 297 12.05 -3.96 -11.87
CA GLU A 297 11.45 -4.23 -13.19
C GLU A 297 10.25 -3.34 -13.53
N TRP A 298 9.69 -2.62 -12.55
CA TRP A 298 8.57 -1.70 -12.78
C TRP A 298 9.01 -0.34 -13.31
N PHE A 299 10.32 -0.08 -13.29
CA PHE A 299 10.88 1.22 -13.60
C PHE A 299 11.94 1.10 -14.69
N PHE A 300 12.05 2.14 -15.49
CA PHE A 300 13.09 2.30 -16.49
C PHE A 300 13.67 3.71 -16.38
N GLU A 301 14.99 3.80 -16.30
CA GLU A 301 15.69 5.09 -16.27
C GLU A 301 16.14 5.42 -17.69
N GLN A 302 15.70 6.56 -18.21
CA GLN A 302 16.11 7.06 -19.51
C GLN A 302 17.54 7.60 -19.45
N ARG A 303 18.14 7.85 -20.62
CA ARG A 303 19.53 8.35 -20.75
C ARG A 303 19.79 9.67 -20.02
N ASP A 304 18.76 10.46 -19.77
CA ASP A 304 18.78 11.75 -19.08
C ASP A 304 18.54 11.62 -17.55
N GLY A 305 18.44 10.40 -17.02
CA GLY A 305 18.16 10.12 -15.60
C GLY A 305 16.66 10.13 -15.25
N ASN A 306 15.77 10.33 -16.22
CA ASN A 306 14.33 10.33 -15.98
C ASN A 306 13.80 8.91 -15.76
N CYS A 307 13.22 8.68 -14.58
CA CYS A 307 12.59 7.45 -14.16
C CYS A 307 11.15 7.35 -14.69
N ARG A 308 10.89 6.30 -15.48
CA ARG A 308 9.61 6.00 -16.12
C ARG A 308 9.01 4.71 -15.58
N LEU A 309 7.68 4.64 -15.61
CA LEU A 309 6.95 3.43 -15.28
C LEU A 309 6.89 2.49 -16.49
N MET A 310 7.07 1.19 -16.25
CA MET A 310 6.82 0.17 -17.25
C MET A 310 5.32 -0.02 -17.47
N GLY A 311 4.91 -0.34 -18.70
CA GLY A 311 3.50 -0.41 -19.10
C GLY A 311 2.65 -1.36 -18.25
N SER A 312 3.16 -2.55 -17.93
CA SER A 312 2.46 -3.53 -17.09
C SER A 312 2.24 -3.03 -15.65
N PHE A 313 3.10 -2.14 -15.15
CA PHE A 313 2.94 -1.53 -13.84
C PHE A 313 2.01 -0.31 -13.89
N ALA A 314 2.14 0.53 -14.91
CA ALA A 314 1.22 1.65 -15.16
C ALA A 314 -0.23 1.16 -15.33
N ALA A 315 -0.44 0.00 -15.96
CA ALA A 315 -1.74 -0.64 -16.08
C ALA A 315 -2.36 -1.02 -14.73
N ARG A 316 -1.56 -1.47 -13.75
CA ARG A 316 -2.04 -1.77 -12.39
C ARG A 316 -2.40 -0.50 -11.64
N LEU A 317 -1.58 0.55 -11.75
CA LEU A 317 -1.89 1.84 -11.12
C LEU A 317 -3.16 2.46 -11.73
N ALA A 318 -3.39 2.29 -13.03
CA ALA A 318 -4.62 2.76 -13.68
C ALA A 318 -5.90 2.14 -13.08
N GLU A 319 -5.82 0.95 -12.47
CA GLU A 319 -6.97 0.33 -11.79
C GLU A 319 -7.47 1.16 -10.59
N THR A 320 -6.66 2.08 -10.07
CA THR A 320 -7.08 2.99 -8.99
C THR A 320 -7.92 4.17 -9.50
N ALA A 321 -8.01 4.42 -10.81
CA ALA A 321 -8.68 5.61 -11.36
C ALA A 321 -10.14 5.77 -10.88
N PRO A 322 -10.99 4.72 -10.82
CA PRO A 322 -12.35 4.85 -10.28
C PRO A 322 -12.38 5.25 -8.80
N THR A 323 -11.34 4.93 -8.02
CA THR A 323 -11.23 5.38 -6.62
C THR A 323 -11.01 6.88 -6.56
N TRP A 324 -10.13 7.42 -7.39
CA TRP A 324 -9.89 8.86 -7.49
C TRP A 324 -11.12 9.59 -8.03
N GLY A 325 -11.81 9.04 -9.04
CA GLY A 325 -13.08 9.59 -9.51
C GLY A 325 -14.16 9.66 -8.44
N ARG A 326 -14.28 8.64 -7.58
CA ARG A 326 -15.20 8.67 -6.42
C ARG A 326 -14.78 9.71 -5.38
N ALA A 327 -13.48 9.93 -5.19
CA ALA A 327 -12.96 10.92 -4.25
C ALA A 327 -13.18 12.36 -4.76
N VAL A 328 -13.01 12.62 -6.06
CA VAL A 328 -13.24 13.94 -6.67
C VAL A 328 -14.73 14.27 -6.82
N ALA A 329 -15.58 13.27 -7.04
CA ALA A 329 -17.02 13.45 -7.25
C ALA A 329 -17.73 14.45 -6.29
N PRO A 330 -17.64 14.30 -4.95
CA PRO A 330 -18.28 15.24 -4.03
C PRO A 330 -17.72 16.67 -4.13
N ILE A 331 -16.43 16.82 -4.43
CA ILE A 331 -15.75 18.11 -4.56
C ILE A 331 -16.27 18.82 -5.82
N ALA A 332 -16.35 18.12 -6.95
CA ALA A 332 -16.88 18.67 -8.19
C ALA A 332 -18.35 19.10 -8.06
N GLU A 333 -19.19 18.31 -7.37
CA GLU A 333 -20.58 18.67 -7.09
C GLU A 333 -20.69 19.88 -6.15
N TRP A 334 -19.82 19.98 -5.14
CA TRP A 334 -19.78 21.14 -4.26
C TRP A 334 -19.35 22.41 -5.00
N VAL A 335 -18.28 22.35 -5.81
CA VAL A 335 -17.81 23.47 -6.63
C VAL A 335 -18.88 23.91 -7.64
N ALA A 336 -19.53 22.97 -8.32
CA ALA A 336 -20.63 23.28 -9.23
C ALA A 336 -21.78 24.02 -8.51
N ARG A 337 -22.16 23.55 -7.31
CA ARG A 337 -23.15 24.23 -6.47
C ARG A 337 -22.71 25.62 -6.03
N ALA A 338 -21.42 25.80 -5.72
CA ALA A 338 -20.88 27.11 -5.36
C ALA A 338 -21.02 28.10 -6.52
N PHE A 339 -20.71 27.72 -7.76
CA PHE A 339 -20.96 28.56 -8.93
C PHE A 339 -22.46 28.78 -9.18
N TRP A 340 -23.26 27.74 -9.08
CA TRP A 340 -24.70 27.84 -9.29
C TRP A 340 -25.39 28.80 -8.32
N SER A 341 -24.89 28.89 -7.07
CA SER A 341 -25.45 29.79 -6.06
C SER A 341 -25.33 31.28 -6.42
N THR A 342 -24.50 31.65 -7.40
CA THR A 342 -24.35 33.05 -7.83
C THR A 342 -25.31 33.42 -8.97
N ILE A 343 -26.10 32.48 -9.50
CA ILE A 343 -26.99 32.71 -10.64
C ILE A 343 -28.30 33.36 -10.16
N ARG A 344 -28.64 34.53 -10.73
CA ARG A 344 -29.94 35.18 -10.50
C ARG A 344 -31.02 34.42 -11.28
N LYS A 345 -31.91 33.69 -10.59
CA LYS A 345 -32.98 32.81 -11.11
C LYS A 345 -32.49 31.51 -11.78
N PRO A 346 -32.12 30.50 -10.98
CA PRO A 346 -31.86 29.15 -11.48
C PRO A 346 -33.16 28.45 -11.90
N ASP A 347 -33.17 27.79 -13.06
CA ASP A 347 -34.37 27.10 -13.56
C ASP A 347 -34.64 25.79 -12.80
N THR A 348 -33.59 25.09 -12.36
CA THR A 348 -33.68 23.81 -11.65
C THR A 348 -32.48 23.64 -10.72
N PRO A 349 -32.61 23.04 -9.52
CA PRO A 349 -31.45 22.74 -8.68
C PRO A 349 -30.46 21.79 -9.38
N LEU A 350 -29.17 22.00 -9.14
CA LEU A 350 -28.13 21.10 -9.64
C LEU A 350 -28.30 19.69 -9.09
N ALA A 351 -28.32 18.71 -9.97
CA ALA A 351 -28.41 17.31 -9.60
C ALA A 351 -27.05 16.80 -9.08
N THR A 352 -27.09 15.93 -8.07
CA THR A 352 -25.92 15.22 -7.52
C THR A 352 -25.63 13.95 -8.32
N ARG A 353 -25.21 14.11 -9.58
CA ARG A 353 -25.13 13.02 -10.56
C ARG A 353 -23.92 12.09 -10.34
N LEU A 354 -22.83 12.60 -9.79
CA LEU A 354 -21.61 11.84 -9.54
C LEU A 354 -21.75 11.00 -8.27
N THR A 355 -22.30 11.59 -7.22
CA THR A 355 -22.48 10.94 -5.91
C THR A 355 -23.82 10.24 -5.76
N GLN A 356 -24.83 10.63 -6.55
CA GLN A 356 -26.22 10.20 -6.42
C GLN A 356 -26.81 10.55 -5.04
N ALA A 357 -26.32 11.60 -4.37
CA ALA A 357 -26.70 11.94 -3.00
C ALA A 357 -28.21 12.17 -2.84
N ASN A 358 -28.86 12.94 -3.73
CA ASN A 358 -30.30 13.24 -3.63
C ASN A 358 -31.13 11.96 -3.75
N LYS A 359 -30.71 11.03 -4.63
CA LYS A 359 -31.37 9.73 -4.80
C LYS A 359 -31.18 8.82 -3.59
N ARG A 360 -30.04 8.93 -2.91
CA ARG A 360 -29.74 8.16 -1.69
C ARG A 360 -30.49 8.69 -0.48
N GLU A 361 -30.51 10.01 -0.30
CA GLU A 361 -31.30 10.69 0.74
C GLU A 361 -32.79 10.37 0.60
N ALA A 362 -33.35 10.44 -0.62
CA ALA A 362 -34.74 10.05 -0.89
C ALA A 362 -35.04 8.58 -0.59
N LYS A 363 -34.01 7.71 -0.59
CA LYS A 363 -34.11 6.28 -0.25
C LYS A 363 -33.69 5.97 1.19
N GLY A 364 -33.39 6.98 2.02
CA GLY A 364 -32.87 6.79 3.38
C GLY A 364 -31.53 6.04 3.44
N THR A 365 -30.76 6.01 2.35
CA THR A 365 -29.51 5.25 2.25
C THR A 365 -28.33 6.15 2.53
N ALA A 366 -27.44 5.75 3.46
CA ALA A 366 -26.21 6.50 3.74
C ALA A 366 -25.22 6.47 2.55
N CYS A 367 -24.34 7.47 2.47
CA CYS A 367 -23.24 7.47 1.51
C CYS A 367 -22.25 6.35 1.90
N PRO A 368 -21.95 5.38 1.00
CA PRO A 368 -20.97 4.35 1.30
C PRO A 368 -19.59 4.99 1.47
N PRO A 369 -18.75 4.47 2.39
CA PRO A 369 -17.39 4.96 2.55
C PRO A 369 -16.61 4.80 1.23
N LEU A 370 -15.65 5.69 1.00
CA LEU A 370 -14.73 5.54 -0.11
C LEU A 370 -14.04 4.17 0.01
N SER A 371 -14.19 3.35 -1.03
CA SER A 371 -13.51 2.06 -1.09
C SER A 371 -12.01 2.28 -1.17
N ASN A 372 -11.27 1.46 -0.42
CA ASN A 372 -9.82 1.47 -0.47
C ASN A 372 -9.35 1.24 -1.92
N PRO A 373 -8.35 2.01 -2.39
CA PRO A 373 -7.74 1.74 -3.69
C PRO A 373 -7.20 0.31 -3.74
N PRO A 374 -7.22 -0.35 -4.91
CA PRO A 374 -6.68 -1.70 -5.04
C PRO A 374 -5.23 -1.72 -4.55
N GLN A 375 -4.95 -2.63 -3.63
CA GLN A 375 -3.61 -2.78 -3.08
C GLN A 375 -2.71 -3.50 -4.10
N PRO A 376 -1.49 -3.01 -4.30
CA PRO A 376 -0.50 -3.69 -5.12
C PRO A 376 -0.10 -5.04 -4.49
N GLN A 377 0.31 -5.97 -5.35
CA GLN A 377 0.69 -7.33 -4.94
C GLN A 377 1.92 -7.30 -4.03
N ASN A 378 1.83 -7.97 -2.88
CA ASN A 378 2.94 -8.09 -1.93
C ASN A 378 4.15 -8.78 -2.57
N VAL A 379 5.35 -8.29 -2.25
CA VAL A 379 6.61 -8.75 -2.82
C VAL A 379 7.56 -9.19 -1.70
N CYS A 380 8.21 -10.34 -1.89
CA CYS A 380 9.23 -10.82 -0.97
C CYS A 380 10.48 -9.92 -1.00
N LEU A 381 10.89 -9.42 0.17
CA LEU A 381 12.10 -8.60 0.34
C LEU A 381 13.42 -9.31 -0.04
N GLY A 382 13.43 -10.65 -0.11
CA GLY A 382 14.61 -11.41 -0.55
C GLY A 382 14.68 -11.53 -2.07
N CYS A 383 13.81 -12.38 -2.62
CA CYS A 383 13.84 -12.79 -4.02
C CYS A 383 12.91 -11.99 -4.96
N GLY A 384 12.08 -11.10 -4.44
CA GLY A 384 11.15 -10.31 -5.25
C GLY A 384 9.96 -11.09 -5.82
N LYS A 385 9.73 -12.34 -5.39
CA LYS A 385 8.53 -13.10 -5.78
C LYS A 385 7.27 -12.54 -5.10
N ALA A 386 6.12 -12.73 -5.74
CA ALA A 386 4.84 -12.42 -5.14
C ALA A 386 4.61 -13.27 -3.88
N VAL A 387 4.04 -12.69 -2.84
CA VAL A 387 3.73 -13.37 -1.58
C VAL A 387 2.29 -13.11 -1.15
N ALA A 388 1.74 -14.01 -0.33
CA ALA A 388 0.42 -13.82 0.27
C ALA A 388 0.43 -12.64 1.27
N THR A 389 -0.74 -12.05 1.42
CA THR A 389 -0.99 -10.89 2.28
C THR A 389 -0.53 -11.17 3.72
N ALA A 390 0.22 -10.22 4.31
CA ALA A 390 0.86 -10.22 5.64
C ALA A 390 2.29 -10.77 5.79
N SER A 391 2.91 -11.41 4.79
CA SER A 391 4.32 -11.84 4.90
C SER A 391 5.30 -10.88 4.20
N THR A 392 6.39 -10.49 4.86
CA THR A 392 7.47 -9.67 4.26
C THR A 392 8.42 -10.50 3.38
N ARG A 393 8.43 -11.83 3.57
CA ARG A 393 9.29 -12.78 2.86
C ARG A 393 8.52 -14.05 2.50
N CYS A 394 8.88 -14.68 1.38
CA CYS A 394 8.39 -16.01 1.03
C CYS A 394 8.97 -17.07 1.98
N ALA A 395 8.35 -18.27 2.02
CA ALA A 395 8.77 -19.37 2.89
C ALA A 395 10.27 -19.69 2.79
N THR A 396 10.81 -19.77 1.57
CA THR A 396 12.24 -20.08 1.34
C THR A 396 13.17 -19.00 1.90
N CYS A 397 12.91 -17.72 1.58
CA CYS A 397 13.73 -16.62 2.09
C CYS A 397 13.57 -16.43 3.60
N ALA A 398 12.41 -16.76 4.16
CA ALA A 398 12.16 -16.70 5.59
C ALA A 398 13.04 -17.72 6.36
N ILE A 399 13.15 -18.96 5.85
CA ILE A 399 14.02 -20.00 6.44
C ILE A 399 15.48 -19.56 6.45
N GLU A 400 15.99 -19.04 5.34
CA GLU A 400 17.39 -18.62 5.24
C GLU A 400 17.73 -17.50 6.24
N VAL A 401 16.85 -16.50 6.35
CA VAL A 401 17.03 -15.39 7.30
C VAL A 401 16.89 -15.87 8.74
N SER A 402 15.95 -16.77 9.02
CA SER A 402 15.79 -17.38 10.35
C SER A 402 17.06 -18.14 10.75
N ARG A 403 17.63 -18.95 9.86
CA ARG A 403 18.89 -19.66 10.09
C ARG A 403 20.03 -18.70 10.42
N LYS A 404 20.18 -17.61 9.63
CA LYS A 404 21.20 -16.57 9.89
C LYS A 404 21.00 -15.89 11.25
N ARG A 405 19.76 -15.52 11.60
CA ARG A 405 19.42 -14.93 12.91
C ARG A 405 19.72 -15.89 14.05
N MET A 406 19.38 -17.17 13.92
CA MET A 406 19.66 -18.19 14.94
C MET A 406 21.16 -18.35 15.19
N LEU A 407 21.98 -18.32 14.13
CA LEU A 407 23.45 -18.33 14.27
C LEU A 407 23.97 -17.08 14.99
N GLU A 408 23.44 -15.91 14.68
CA GLU A 408 23.81 -14.66 15.34
C GLU A 408 23.40 -14.64 16.81
N VAL A 409 22.18 -15.06 17.12
CA VAL A 409 21.69 -15.22 18.50
C VAL A 409 22.54 -16.23 19.26
N ALA A 410 22.90 -17.36 18.65
CA ALA A 410 23.82 -18.32 19.26
C ALA A 410 25.20 -17.71 19.54
N LYS A 411 25.74 -16.89 18.63
CA LYS A 411 27.01 -16.16 18.84
C LYS A 411 26.89 -15.19 20.01
N ARG A 412 25.83 -14.37 20.05
CA ARG A 412 25.56 -13.43 21.16
C ARG A 412 25.37 -14.18 22.49
N GLY A 413 24.66 -15.31 22.48
CA GLY A 413 24.48 -16.18 23.64
C GLY A 413 25.80 -16.73 24.18
N ARG A 414 26.73 -17.17 23.31
CA ARG A 414 28.07 -17.62 23.72
C ARG A 414 28.91 -16.50 24.34
N VAL A 415 28.78 -15.27 23.84
CA VAL A 415 29.47 -14.10 24.43
C VAL A 415 28.87 -13.81 25.80
N ALA A 416 27.54 -13.76 25.90
CA ALA A 416 26.83 -13.54 27.16
C ALA A 416 27.14 -14.61 28.22
N SER A 417 27.25 -15.89 27.84
CA SER A 417 27.59 -16.98 28.76
C SER A 417 29.01 -16.88 29.33
N LYS A 418 29.91 -16.13 28.68
CA LYS A 418 31.28 -15.89 29.14
C LYS A 418 31.42 -14.63 30.01
N SER A 419 30.33 -13.88 30.25
CA SER A 419 30.31 -12.67 31.09
C SER A 419 30.72 -12.95 32.54
N ALA A 420 31.26 -11.93 33.22
CA ALA A 420 31.65 -12.02 34.63
C ALA A 420 30.48 -12.48 35.53
N GLN A 421 29.27 -11.95 35.28
CA GLN A 421 28.06 -12.36 36.00
C GLN A 421 27.71 -13.84 35.77
N SER A 422 27.84 -14.33 34.54
CA SER A 422 27.59 -15.75 34.24
C SER A 422 28.66 -16.65 34.89
N ARG A 423 29.94 -16.25 34.86
CA ARG A 423 31.01 -16.97 35.55
C ARG A 423 30.80 -17.00 37.07
N ALA A 424 30.39 -15.88 37.67
CA ALA A 424 30.08 -15.81 39.10
C ALA A 424 28.91 -16.73 39.50
N ARG A 425 27.84 -16.80 38.68
CA ARG A 425 26.73 -17.74 38.89
C ARG A 425 27.16 -19.20 38.78
N VAL A 426 28.03 -19.52 37.82
CA VAL A 426 28.61 -20.87 37.68
C VAL A 426 29.49 -21.20 38.89
N ALA A 427 30.36 -20.28 39.31
CA ALA A 427 31.22 -20.46 40.48
C ALA A 427 30.41 -20.65 41.78
N ALA A 428 29.38 -19.83 42.02
CA ALA A 428 28.49 -19.97 43.17
C ALA A 428 27.73 -21.31 43.16
N THR A 429 27.34 -21.78 41.96
CA THR A 429 26.69 -23.10 41.82
C THR A 429 27.68 -24.23 42.10
N GLN A 430 28.90 -24.16 41.57
CA GLN A 430 29.95 -25.15 41.85
C GLN A 430 30.30 -25.18 43.34
N HIS A 431 30.44 -24.02 43.99
CA HIS A 431 30.70 -23.91 45.42
C HIS A 431 29.60 -24.59 46.24
N ARG A 432 28.32 -24.27 45.99
CA ARG A 432 27.18 -24.93 46.65
C ARG A 432 27.21 -26.45 46.46
N GLN A 433 27.50 -26.91 45.24
CA GLN A 433 27.55 -28.33 44.93
C GLN A 433 28.71 -29.04 45.65
N GLN A 434 29.89 -28.41 45.76
CA GLN A 434 31.05 -28.91 46.49
C GLN A 434 30.81 -28.94 48.01
N THR A 435 30.25 -27.87 48.59
CA THR A 435 29.87 -27.84 50.01
C THR A 435 28.88 -28.96 50.32
N ALA A 436 27.86 -29.15 49.48
CA ALA A 436 26.89 -30.23 49.65
C ALA A 436 27.46 -31.64 49.38
N GLN A 437 28.63 -31.77 48.75
CA GLN A 437 29.35 -33.06 48.68
C GLN A 437 30.18 -33.29 49.93
N ARG A 438 30.88 -32.26 50.42
CA ARG A 438 31.70 -32.33 51.64
C ARG A 438 30.88 -32.60 52.90
N ASN A 439 29.69 -31.99 52.99
CA ASN A 439 28.81 -32.16 54.14
C ASN A 439 27.98 -33.45 54.09
N TRP A 440 28.05 -34.20 52.98
CA TRP A 440 27.30 -35.44 52.84
C TRP A 440 28.04 -36.59 53.51
N GLN A 441 27.35 -37.31 54.41
CA GLN A 441 27.92 -38.44 55.13
C GLN A 441 27.41 -39.76 54.54
N PRO A 442 28.28 -40.75 54.25
CA PRO A 442 27.85 -42.04 53.71
C PRO A 442 26.82 -42.77 54.59
N SER A 443 26.88 -42.59 55.91
CA SER A 443 25.95 -43.17 56.88
C SER A 443 24.51 -42.61 56.80
N SER A 444 24.30 -41.49 56.10
CA SER A 444 22.97 -40.90 55.88
C SER A 444 22.16 -41.60 54.78
N GLN A 445 22.77 -42.54 54.06
CA GLN A 445 22.13 -43.26 52.96
C GLN A 445 21.54 -44.59 53.46
N PRO A 446 20.31 -44.96 53.03
CA PRO A 446 19.74 -46.26 53.37
C PRO A 446 20.65 -47.41 52.91
N ALA A 447 20.82 -48.43 53.76
CA ALA A 447 21.76 -49.54 53.52
C ALA A 447 21.50 -50.33 52.22
N TRP A 448 20.25 -50.36 51.75
CA TRP A 448 19.87 -51.02 50.50
C TRP A 448 20.27 -50.25 49.23
N LEU A 449 20.54 -48.95 49.35
CA LEU A 449 20.74 -48.04 48.23
C LEU A 449 22.21 -48.06 47.77
N THR A 450 22.71 -49.23 47.36
CA THR A 450 24.07 -49.45 46.88
C THR A 450 24.26 -49.04 45.42
N GLU A 451 25.51 -49.01 44.96
CA GLU A 451 25.82 -48.79 43.54
C GLU A 451 25.11 -49.78 42.61
N GLU A 452 25.02 -51.05 43.03
CA GLU A 452 24.34 -52.09 42.27
C GLU A 452 22.83 -51.86 42.25
N ALA A 453 22.24 -51.47 43.38
CA ALA A 453 20.82 -51.12 43.45
C ALA A 453 20.48 -49.94 42.54
N TYR A 454 21.32 -48.90 42.51
CA TYR A 454 21.13 -47.78 41.58
C TYR A 454 21.19 -48.23 40.12
N ALA A 455 22.19 -49.03 39.74
CA ALA A 455 22.38 -49.47 38.37
C ALA A 455 21.29 -50.42 37.86
N LYS A 456 20.80 -51.32 38.72
CA LYS A 456 19.81 -52.34 38.36
C LYS A 456 18.35 -51.88 38.54
N GLN A 457 18.07 -51.10 39.57
CA GLN A 457 16.69 -50.78 39.97
C GLN A 457 16.28 -49.34 39.63
N ILE A 458 17.19 -48.35 39.76
CA ILE A 458 16.84 -46.93 39.57
C ILE A 458 17.10 -46.47 38.13
N GLN A 459 18.32 -46.70 37.64
CA GLN A 459 18.79 -46.17 36.35
C GLN A 459 17.92 -46.60 35.14
N PRO A 460 17.44 -47.84 35.01
CA PRO A 460 16.57 -48.23 33.90
C PRO A 460 15.22 -47.50 33.91
N LEU A 461 14.65 -47.29 35.10
CA LEU A 461 13.34 -46.65 35.29
C LEU A 461 13.36 -45.15 34.99
N LEU A 462 14.51 -44.49 35.15
CA LEU A 462 14.67 -43.06 34.81
C LEU A 462 14.37 -42.75 33.34
N ARG A 463 14.45 -43.72 32.42
CA ARG A 463 14.11 -43.52 30.99
C ARG A 463 12.66 -43.06 30.78
N ASN A 464 11.77 -43.43 31.70
CA ASN A 464 10.34 -43.12 31.65
C ASN A 464 9.98 -41.78 32.33
N ILE A 465 10.95 -41.10 32.94
CA ILE A 465 10.75 -39.82 33.61
C ILE A 465 11.17 -38.66 32.69
N SER A 466 10.43 -37.55 32.76
CA SER A 466 10.74 -36.35 31.97
C SER A 466 12.04 -35.68 32.47
N LEU A 467 12.75 -35.00 31.55
CA LEU A 467 14.02 -34.34 31.89
C LEU A 467 13.84 -33.22 32.93
N SER A 468 12.70 -32.52 32.91
CA SER A 468 12.38 -31.46 33.87
C SER A 468 12.17 -32.01 35.28
N GLN A 469 11.47 -33.15 35.41
CA GLN A 469 11.26 -33.82 36.69
C GLN A 469 12.58 -34.30 37.31
N ILE A 470 13.43 -34.97 36.52
CA ILE A 470 14.75 -35.40 36.98
C ILE A 470 15.60 -34.19 37.39
N ALA A 471 15.66 -33.15 36.55
CA ALA A 471 16.46 -31.95 36.83
C ALA A 471 16.01 -31.23 38.10
N SER A 472 14.69 -31.12 38.32
CA SER A 472 14.10 -30.47 39.49
C SER A 472 14.34 -31.28 40.76
N ALA A 473 14.17 -32.60 40.71
CA ALA A 473 14.28 -33.47 41.88
C ALA A 473 15.67 -33.43 42.55
N ILE A 474 16.73 -33.31 41.75
CA ILE A 474 18.12 -33.33 42.25
C ILE A 474 18.85 -32.00 42.10
N GLY A 475 18.14 -30.94 41.68
CA GLY A 475 18.67 -29.58 41.57
C GLY A 475 19.84 -29.43 40.58
N VAL A 476 19.73 -30.05 39.40
CA VAL A 476 20.78 -30.04 38.35
C VAL A 476 20.27 -29.46 37.03
N SER A 477 21.18 -29.24 36.07
CA SER A 477 20.79 -28.76 34.74
C SER A 477 20.08 -29.86 33.93
N ILE A 478 19.22 -29.44 32.98
CA ILE A 478 18.52 -30.35 32.06
C ILE A 478 19.50 -31.22 31.25
N LEU A 479 20.66 -30.67 30.88
CA LEU A 479 21.71 -31.43 30.19
C LEU A 479 22.27 -32.54 31.09
N TYR A 480 22.58 -32.23 32.35
CA TYR A 480 23.07 -33.22 33.31
C TYR A 480 22.02 -34.31 33.58
N ALA A 481 20.75 -33.92 33.74
CA ALA A 481 19.63 -34.84 33.86
C ALA A 481 19.47 -35.73 32.61
N SER A 482 19.71 -35.20 31.40
CA SER A 482 19.69 -35.99 30.16
C SER A 482 20.81 -37.03 30.12
N ASP A 483 22.01 -36.71 30.60
CA ASP A 483 23.12 -37.67 30.65
C ASP A 483 22.87 -38.76 31.68
N ILE A 484 22.30 -38.42 32.84
CA ILE A 484 21.83 -39.40 33.83
C ILE A 484 20.76 -40.28 33.21
N ARG A 485 19.70 -39.72 32.60
CA ARG A 485 18.61 -40.51 32.01
C ARG A 485 19.09 -41.48 30.93
N ARG A 486 20.08 -41.08 30.14
CA ARG A 486 20.69 -41.92 29.10
C ARG A 486 21.70 -42.93 29.65
N GLY A 487 22.01 -42.90 30.94
CA GLY A 487 23.03 -43.75 31.57
C GLY A 487 24.47 -43.38 31.20
N ARG A 488 24.69 -42.20 30.60
CA ARG A 488 26.04 -41.72 30.21
C ARG A 488 26.83 -41.23 31.41
N ARG A 489 26.15 -40.83 32.48
CA ARG A 489 26.78 -40.31 33.70
C ARG A 489 26.02 -40.78 34.93
N ARG A 490 26.75 -41.34 35.89
CA ARG A 490 26.21 -41.69 37.21
C ARG A 490 26.25 -40.45 38.12
N PRO A 491 25.14 -40.04 38.75
CA PRO A 491 25.13 -38.96 39.72
C PRO A 491 25.75 -39.41 41.03
N HIS A 492 26.20 -38.45 41.85
CA HIS A 492 26.74 -38.72 43.19
C HIS A 492 25.71 -39.41 44.10
N PRO A 493 26.10 -40.34 45.00
CA PRO A 493 25.20 -41.12 45.85
C PRO A 493 24.13 -40.34 46.62
N ARG A 494 24.47 -39.15 47.11
CA ARG A 494 23.52 -38.19 47.73
C ARG A 494 22.21 -37.94 46.97
N HIS A 495 22.21 -38.15 45.65
CA HIS A 495 21.06 -37.90 44.77
C HIS A 495 20.22 -39.16 44.53
N TRP A 496 20.71 -40.35 44.89
CA TRP A 496 20.06 -41.61 44.55
C TRP A 496 18.75 -41.81 45.28
N GLN A 497 18.61 -41.32 46.52
CA GLN A 497 17.36 -41.45 47.27
C GLN A 497 16.24 -40.64 46.60
N ALA A 498 16.50 -39.37 46.29
CA ALA A 498 15.55 -38.52 45.56
C ALA A 498 15.20 -39.10 44.17
N LEU A 499 16.14 -39.77 43.51
CA LEU A 499 15.88 -40.46 42.25
C LEU A 499 15.08 -41.75 42.44
N ALA A 500 15.28 -42.48 43.54
CA ALA A 500 14.52 -43.68 43.90
C ALA A 500 13.06 -43.34 44.20
N GLU A 501 12.82 -42.28 44.97
CA GLU A 501 11.49 -41.72 45.23
C GLU A 501 10.80 -41.29 43.93
N LEU A 502 11.55 -40.65 43.03
CA LEU A 502 11.03 -40.18 41.74
C LEU A 502 10.59 -41.34 40.81
N VAL A 503 11.23 -42.51 40.90
CA VAL A 503 10.83 -43.71 40.14
C VAL A 503 9.86 -44.61 40.92
N GLY A 504 9.44 -44.20 42.12
CA GLY A 504 8.44 -44.90 42.92
C GLY A 504 8.96 -46.12 43.69
N LEU A 505 10.26 -46.19 44.00
CA LEU A 505 10.81 -47.28 44.82
C LEU A 505 10.57 -47.00 46.32
N PRO A 506 10.07 -47.98 47.09
CA PRO A 506 9.81 -47.80 48.51
C PRO A 506 11.11 -47.66 49.32
N PRO A 507 11.08 -46.99 50.50
CA PRO A 507 12.26 -46.72 51.32
C PRO A 507 12.99 -47.95 51.88
N GLY A 508 12.48 -49.18 51.64
CA GLY A 508 13.10 -50.45 52.02
C GLY A 508 13.71 -51.26 50.86
N GLY A 509 13.70 -50.73 49.63
CA GLY A 509 14.09 -51.47 48.42
C GLY A 509 12.95 -52.34 47.87
N ALA A 510 13.01 -52.66 46.58
CA ALA A 510 12.10 -53.64 45.99
C ALA A 510 12.54 -55.05 46.43
N HIS A 511 11.62 -55.83 47.01
CA HIS A 511 11.81 -57.26 47.23
C HIS A 511 12.00 -58.02 45.92
#